data_AF-A0AAD7EBH8-F1
#
_entry.id   AF-A0AAD7EBH8-F1
#
_cell.length_a   1.000
_cell.length_b   1.000
_cell.length_c   1.000
_cell.angle_alpha   90.00
_cell.angle_beta   90.00
_cell.angle_gamma   90.00
#
_symmetry.space_group_name_H-M   'P 1'
#
loop_
_entity.id
_entity.type
_entity.pdbx_description
1 polymer ?
#
loop_
_entity_poly.entity_id
_entity_poly.type
_entity_poly.pdbx_seq_one_letter_code
_entity_poly.pdbx_strand_id
1 'polypeptide(L)'
;MKVRWNTTLAELERAQLLRPAFDAFVSELPNGLGGKVKAVATARKKKWEMSSTDWEFVDKLVAALEVRVFFFQCNSLDVLQVLKLVTLEFSKKSVPTISKVLPLYKLMEVTLTNLAEKYEDDEPNLSVALLAGAAIATKYISKALFGDYPLLGAVLHPAVRLSFFKSSQWDPSVAVRAKMLLVAIVKKYAKADRHPAPSNVASAGSGQNTPATSVFAMAMALQDQAATTKTTAGDGKDEVDLYFGNISPVTPDFDDPLGWWKVSFAFFASNTVLNFIEAKSRHFKIHGACCTGYSCNSWRKHFR
;
A
#
# COMPACT_ATOMS: atom_id res chain seq x y z
N MET A 1 23.37 -5.13 4.35
CA MET A 1 22.02 -4.53 4.36
C MET A 1 21.00 -5.61 3.99
N LYS A 2 19.97 -5.86 4.81
CA LYS A 2 18.94 -6.87 4.50
C LYS A 2 17.88 -6.27 3.57
N VAL A 3 18.18 -6.23 2.28
CA VAL A 3 17.14 -6.08 1.23
C VAL A 3 16.41 -7.42 1.20
N ARG A 4 15.34 -7.57 1.99
CA ARG A 4 14.56 -8.82 2.03
C ARG A 4 13.37 -8.82 1.05
N TRP A 5 12.94 -7.64 0.59
CA TRP A 5 11.66 -7.48 -0.13
C TRP A 5 11.83 -6.97 -1.57
N ASN A 6 12.99 -6.43 -1.94
CA ASN A 6 13.31 -5.95 -3.29
C ASN A 6 14.48 -6.71 -3.92
N THR A 7 14.69 -7.98 -3.54
CA THR A 7 15.82 -8.77 -4.05
C THR A 7 15.76 -8.91 -5.56
N THR A 8 14.59 -9.22 -6.14
CA THR A 8 14.48 -9.43 -7.59
C THR A 8 14.82 -8.19 -8.40
N LEU A 9 14.30 -7.02 -8.03
CA LEU A 9 14.64 -5.76 -8.71
C LEU A 9 16.13 -5.44 -8.57
N ALA A 10 16.67 -5.53 -7.35
CA ALA A 10 18.08 -5.24 -7.12
C ALA A 10 19.01 -6.20 -7.89
N GLU A 11 18.62 -7.48 -8.03
CA GLU A 11 19.38 -8.45 -8.84
C GLU A 11 19.28 -8.13 -10.34
N LEU A 12 18.13 -7.65 -10.84
CA LEU A 12 17.97 -7.26 -12.24
C LEU A 12 18.73 -5.97 -12.59
N GLU A 13 18.66 -4.94 -11.74
CA GLU A 13 19.48 -3.72 -11.83
C GLU A 13 20.97 -4.08 -11.84
N ARG A 14 21.37 -5.00 -10.94
CA ARG A 14 22.75 -5.48 -10.88
C ARG A 14 23.13 -6.29 -12.12
N ALA A 15 22.24 -7.10 -12.68
CA ALA A 15 22.47 -7.84 -13.90
C ALA A 15 22.70 -6.90 -15.09
N GLN A 16 21.90 -5.83 -15.22
CA GLN A 16 22.12 -4.79 -16.23
C GLN A 16 23.47 -4.11 -16.06
N LEU A 17 23.81 -3.69 -14.84
CA LEU A 17 25.08 -3.03 -14.53
C LEU A 17 26.28 -3.92 -14.89
N LEU A 18 26.16 -5.23 -14.69
CA LEU A 18 27.23 -6.20 -14.93
C LEU A 18 27.20 -6.81 -16.34
N ARG A 19 26.24 -6.44 -17.21
CA ARG A 19 26.07 -7.02 -18.55
C ARG A 19 27.37 -7.05 -19.37
N PRO A 20 28.14 -5.95 -19.53
CA PRO A 20 29.36 -5.99 -20.33
C PRO A 20 30.42 -6.97 -19.78
N ALA A 21 30.56 -7.02 -18.45
CA ALA A 21 31.51 -7.93 -17.80
C ALA A 21 31.06 -9.39 -17.89
N PHE A 22 29.76 -9.64 -17.77
CA PHE A 22 29.16 -10.97 -17.93
C PHE A 22 29.32 -11.49 -19.36
N ASP A 23 28.98 -10.68 -20.37
CA ASP A 23 29.10 -11.04 -21.78
C ASP A 23 30.57 -11.32 -22.15
N ALA A 24 31.50 -10.49 -21.68
CA ALA A 24 32.94 -10.72 -21.85
C ALA A 24 33.38 -12.06 -21.23
N PHE A 25 33.02 -12.31 -19.97
CA PHE A 25 33.33 -13.55 -19.27
C PHE A 25 32.78 -14.79 -19.99
N VAL A 26 31.52 -14.74 -20.43
CA VAL A 26 30.87 -15.85 -21.15
C VAL A 26 31.53 -16.08 -22.52
N SER A 27 31.98 -15.02 -23.19
CA SER A 27 32.66 -15.11 -24.47
C SER A 27 34.05 -15.79 -24.36
N GLU A 28 34.76 -15.54 -23.26
CA GLU A 28 36.12 -16.03 -23.00
C GLU A 28 36.19 -17.44 -22.40
N LEU A 29 35.07 -17.98 -21.89
CA LEU A 29 34.97 -19.32 -21.26
C LEU A 29 35.78 -20.44 -21.94
N PRO A 30 35.74 -20.64 -23.28
CA PRO A 30 36.46 -21.73 -23.94
C PRO A 30 37.90 -21.39 -24.33
N ASN A 31 38.37 -20.15 -24.13
CA ASN A 31 39.68 -19.70 -24.59
C ASN A 31 40.80 -20.35 -23.79
N GLY A 32 41.85 -20.80 -24.48
CA GLY A 32 43.02 -21.44 -23.84
C GLY A 32 42.77 -22.84 -23.27
N LEU A 33 41.55 -23.38 -23.36
CA LEU A 33 41.22 -24.72 -22.85
C LEU A 33 41.34 -25.79 -23.95
N GLY A 34 41.76 -27.00 -23.55
CA GLY A 34 41.88 -28.17 -24.42
C GLY A 34 40.96 -29.34 -24.00
N GLY A 35 40.74 -30.26 -24.95
CA GLY A 35 40.09 -31.56 -24.69
C GLY A 35 38.71 -31.48 -24.02
N LYS A 36 38.50 -32.32 -23.00
CA LYS A 36 37.22 -32.42 -22.27
C LYS A 36 36.83 -31.13 -21.54
N VAL A 37 37.81 -30.37 -21.03
CA VAL A 37 37.56 -29.12 -20.29
C VAL A 37 36.97 -28.05 -21.22
N LYS A 38 37.50 -27.96 -22.45
CA LYS A 38 36.95 -27.09 -23.48
C LYS A 38 35.49 -27.44 -23.81
N ALA A 39 35.17 -28.72 -23.96
CA ALA A 39 33.80 -29.15 -24.24
C ALA A 39 32.81 -28.74 -23.15
N VAL A 40 33.19 -28.86 -21.86
CA VAL A 40 32.37 -28.41 -20.73
C VAL A 40 32.20 -26.88 -20.73
N ALA A 41 33.27 -26.13 -21.01
CA ALA A 41 33.21 -24.68 -21.09
C ALA A 41 32.31 -24.19 -22.24
N THR A 42 32.39 -24.81 -23.42
CA THR A 42 31.50 -24.52 -24.55
C THR A 42 30.04 -24.81 -24.23
N ALA A 43 29.76 -25.92 -23.53
CA ALA A 43 28.41 -26.25 -23.09
C ALA A 43 27.86 -25.21 -22.10
N ARG A 44 28.70 -24.71 -21.17
CA ARG A 44 28.32 -23.64 -20.24
C ARG A 44 28.11 -22.32 -20.96
N LYS A 45 28.98 -21.95 -21.90
CA LYS A 45 28.81 -20.77 -22.76
C LYS A 45 27.44 -20.79 -23.42
N LYS A 46 27.09 -21.87 -24.13
CA LYS A 46 25.78 -22.01 -24.80
C LYS A 46 24.60 -21.89 -23.82
N LYS A 47 24.75 -22.32 -22.57
CA LYS A 47 23.70 -22.25 -21.55
C LYS A 47 23.54 -20.85 -20.94
N TRP A 48 24.63 -20.08 -20.84
CA TRP A 48 24.67 -18.78 -20.16
C TRP A 48 24.66 -17.59 -21.11
N GLU A 49 24.91 -17.83 -22.39
CA GLU A 49 24.76 -16.85 -23.45
C GLU A 49 23.30 -16.38 -23.49
N MET A 50 23.10 -15.10 -23.18
CA MET A 50 21.83 -14.41 -23.32
C MET A 50 21.81 -13.70 -24.67
N SER A 51 20.70 -13.84 -25.39
CA SER A 51 20.53 -13.14 -26.67
C SER A 51 20.30 -11.63 -26.45
N SER A 52 20.46 -10.82 -27.51
CA SER A 52 20.08 -9.39 -27.44
C SER A 52 18.61 -9.23 -27.03
N THR A 53 17.74 -10.11 -27.52
CA THR A 53 16.31 -10.11 -27.18
C THR A 53 16.05 -10.44 -25.71
N ASP A 54 16.83 -11.34 -25.09
CA ASP A 54 16.71 -11.63 -23.65
C ASP A 54 17.14 -10.43 -22.81
N TRP A 55 18.21 -9.76 -23.22
CA TRP A 55 18.66 -8.53 -22.55
C TRP A 55 17.68 -7.39 -22.74
N GLU A 56 17.09 -7.22 -23.93
CA GLU A 56 16.01 -6.27 -24.17
C GLU A 56 14.78 -6.58 -23.30
N PHE A 57 14.46 -7.84 -23.09
CA PHE A 57 13.42 -8.24 -22.14
C PHE A 57 13.79 -7.88 -20.71
N VAL A 58 15.04 -8.13 -20.27
CA VAL A 58 15.52 -7.68 -18.95
C VAL A 58 15.48 -6.16 -18.86
N ASP A 59 15.83 -5.43 -19.92
CA ASP A 59 15.80 -3.98 -19.95
C ASP A 59 14.39 -3.43 -19.89
N LYS A 60 13.44 -4.04 -20.60
CA LYS A 60 12.00 -3.73 -20.51
C LYS A 60 11.45 -4.08 -19.14
N LEU A 61 11.86 -5.22 -18.57
CA LEU A 61 11.46 -5.66 -17.25
C LEU A 61 12.02 -4.71 -16.19
N VAL A 62 13.30 -4.33 -16.26
CA VAL A 62 13.90 -3.34 -15.36
C VAL A 62 13.28 -1.97 -15.60
N ALA A 63 13.04 -1.52 -16.82
CA ALA A 63 12.37 -0.24 -17.07
C ALA A 63 10.93 -0.25 -16.52
N ALA A 64 10.21 -1.36 -16.65
CA ALA A 64 8.93 -1.55 -15.99
C ALA A 64 9.07 -1.56 -14.46
N LEU A 65 10.21 -2.06 -13.93
CA LEU A 65 10.55 -2.18 -12.50
C LEU A 65 11.20 -0.92 -11.86
N GLU A 66 11.86 -0.08 -12.63
CA GLU A 66 12.64 1.07 -12.20
C GLU A 66 11.74 2.29 -12.09
N VAL A 67 11.98 3.06 -11.03
CA VAL A 67 11.39 4.37 -10.88
C VAL A 67 12.37 5.38 -11.45
N ARG A 68 12.23 5.72 -12.73
CA ARG A 68 12.74 7.01 -13.17
C ARG A 68 11.77 8.07 -12.69
N VAL A 69 12.07 8.65 -11.52
CA VAL A 69 11.53 9.96 -11.11
C VAL A 69 12.13 11.00 -12.05
N PHE A 70 11.75 10.98 -13.33
CA PHE A 70 11.84 12.18 -14.13
C PHE A 70 10.71 13.06 -13.62
N PHE A 71 11.10 14.17 -12.98
CA PHE A 71 10.24 15.24 -12.48
C PHE A 71 9.55 16.00 -13.64
N PHE A 72 9.06 15.28 -14.64
CA PHE A 72 8.47 15.83 -15.84
C PHE A 72 7.06 15.27 -16.00
N GLN A 73 6.12 16.01 -15.43
CA GLN A 73 4.72 16.19 -15.84
C GLN A 73 4.23 15.28 -16.99
N CYS A 74 4.03 13.99 -16.73
CA CYS A 74 3.33 13.06 -17.63
C CYS A 74 2.35 12.19 -16.82
N ASN A 75 1.09 12.17 -17.28
CA ASN A 75 -0.07 11.49 -16.67
C ASN A 75 -0.06 9.96 -16.84
N SER A 76 1.11 9.30 -16.83
CA SER A 76 1.22 7.85 -17.02
C SER A 76 2.07 7.25 -15.91
N LEU A 77 1.39 6.69 -14.90
CA LEU A 77 2.02 5.94 -13.81
C LEU A 77 2.59 4.63 -14.37
N ASP A 78 3.90 4.40 -14.23
CA ASP A 78 4.53 3.15 -14.64
C ASP A 78 4.41 2.05 -13.57
N VAL A 79 4.42 0.79 -14.02
CA VAL A 79 4.05 -0.45 -13.30
C VAL A 79 4.67 -0.56 -11.91
N LEU A 80 5.96 -0.29 -11.75
CA LEU A 80 6.62 -0.43 -10.44
C LEU A 80 6.85 0.87 -9.70
N GLN A 81 6.42 1.99 -10.26
CA GLN A 81 6.17 3.15 -9.43
C GLN A 81 5.19 2.75 -8.34
N VAL A 82 4.08 2.07 -8.68
CA VAL A 82 3.12 1.66 -7.64
C VAL A 82 3.70 0.63 -6.66
N LEU A 83 4.42 -0.41 -7.11
CA LEU A 83 4.96 -1.44 -6.20
C LEU A 83 6.01 -0.89 -5.22
N LYS A 84 6.96 -0.09 -5.72
CA LYS A 84 7.99 0.54 -4.88
C LYS A 84 7.39 1.59 -3.96
N LEU A 85 6.47 2.42 -4.47
CA LEU A 85 5.79 3.45 -3.68
C LEU A 85 4.97 2.84 -2.55
N VAL A 86 4.18 1.80 -2.83
CA VAL A 86 3.38 1.08 -1.83
C VAL A 86 4.29 0.42 -0.79
N THR A 87 5.40 -0.20 -1.21
CA THR A 87 6.37 -0.81 -0.31
C THR A 87 7.07 0.22 0.58
N LEU A 88 7.43 1.38 0.01
CA LEU A 88 8.04 2.48 0.74
C LEU A 88 7.07 3.05 1.77
N GLU A 89 5.80 3.24 1.41
CA GLU A 89 4.75 3.67 2.35
C GLU A 89 4.61 2.70 3.53
N PHE A 90 4.55 1.38 3.27
CA PHE A 90 4.48 0.39 4.33
C PHE A 90 5.75 0.28 5.17
N SER A 91 6.88 0.80 4.69
CA SER A 91 8.17 0.79 5.38
C SER A 91 8.37 1.97 6.34
N LYS A 92 7.48 2.97 6.33
CA LYS A 92 7.55 4.14 7.22
C LYS A 92 7.30 3.71 8.68
N LYS A 93 8.30 3.92 9.56
CA LYS A 93 8.26 3.48 10.97
C LYS A 93 7.43 4.38 11.91
N SER A 94 7.17 5.62 11.51
CA SER A 94 6.54 6.66 12.34
C SER A 94 5.08 6.95 11.99
N VAL A 95 4.55 6.35 10.93
CA VAL A 95 3.20 6.64 10.41
C VAL A 95 2.34 5.39 10.55
N PRO A 96 1.10 5.50 11.06
CA PRO A 96 0.17 4.37 11.05
C PRO A 96 -0.13 3.94 9.61
N THR A 97 0.28 2.73 9.25
CA THR A 97 0.13 2.22 7.88
C THR A 97 -1.13 1.39 7.70
N ILE A 98 -1.77 0.94 8.79
CA ILE A 98 -2.95 0.05 8.73
C ILE A 98 -4.13 0.69 7.99
N SER A 99 -4.30 2.01 8.12
CA SER A 99 -5.31 2.80 7.40
C SER A 99 -5.07 2.88 5.90
N LYS A 100 -3.80 2.70 5.49
CA LYS A 100 -3.38 2.77 4.09
C LYS A 100 -3.43 1.41 3.39
N VAL A 101 -3.60 0.32 4.13
CA VAL A 101 -3.55 -1.06 3.58
C VAL A 101 -4.52 -1.25 2.42
N LEU A 102 -5.81 -0.98 2.64
CA LEU A 102 -6.84 -1.17 1.61
C LEU A 102 -6.69 -0.17 0.45
N PRO A 103 -6.51 1.14 0.67
CA PRO A 103 -6.25 2.09 -0.42
C PRO A 103 -5.04 1.73 -1.28
N LEU A 104 -3.90 1.38 -0.68
CA LEU A 104 -2.68 1.10 -1.41
C LEU A 104 -2.74 -0.22 -2.20
N TYR A 105 -3.35 -1.28 -1.64
CA TYR A 105 -3.56 -2.50 -2.41
C TYR A 105 -4.54 -2.29 -3.57
N LYS A 106 -5.57 -1.46 -3.39
CA LYS A 106 -6.51 -1.14 -4.46
C LYS A 106 -5.85 -0.32 -5.57
N LEU A 107 -5.03 0.66 -5.21
CA LEU A 107 -4.20 1.41 -6.16
C LEU A 107 -3.30 0.47 -6.97
N MET A 108 -2.66 -0.50 -6.29
CA MET A 108 -1.82 -1.50 -6.94
C MET A 108 -2.60 -2.37 -7.92
N GLU A 109 -3.77 -2.89 -7.52
CA GLU A 109 -4.65 -3.67 -8.41
C GLU A 109 -5.02 -2.89 -9.67
N VAL A 110 -5.62 -1.70 -9.52
CA VAL A 110 -6.10 -0.89 -10.65
C VAL A 110 -4.95 -0.50 -11.58
N THR A 111 -3.82 -0.07 -11.03
CA THR A 111 -2.66 0.33 -11.83
C THR A 111 -2.12 -0.84 -12.64
N LEU A 112 -1.98 -2.02 -12.04
CA LEU A 112 -1.47 -3.21 -12.73
C LEU A 112 -2.43 -3.70 -13.83
N THR A 113 -3.74 -3.67 -13.58
CA THR A 113 -4.75 -4.02 -14.59
C THR A 113 -4.71 -3.06 -15.78
N ASN A 114 -4.72 -1.74 -15.55
CA ASN A 114 -4.68 -0.75 -16.63
C ASN A 114 -3.40 -0.88 -17.48
N LEU A 115 -2.28 -1.24 -16.85
CA LEU A 115 -1.02 -1.45 -17.56
C LEU A 115 -1.01 -2.77 -18.32
N ALA A 116 -1.65 -3.82 -17.79
CA ALA A 116 -1.80 -5.07 -18.52
C ALA A 116 -2.58 -4.87 -19.83
N GLU A 117 -3.67 -4.09 -19.79
CA GLU A 117 -4.45 -3.71 -20.98
C GLU A 117 -3.59 -2.92 -21.98
N LYS A 118 -2.78 -1.97 -21.49
CA LYS A 118 -1.87 -1.18 -22.34
C LYS A 118 -0.84 -2.03 -23.08
N TYR A 119 -0.33 -3.09 -22.45
CA TYR A 119 0.72 -3.96 -23.02
C TYR A 119 0.17 -5.25 -23.64
N GLU A 120 -1.14 -5.40 -23.79
CA GLU A 120 -1.78 -6.63 -24.28
C GLU A 120 -1.31 -7.00 -25.70
N ASP A 121 -1.26 -6.02 -26.60
CA ASP A 121 -0.89 -6.22 -28.00
C ASP A 121 0.65 -6.24 -28.23
N ASP A 122 1.37 -5.33 -27.57
CA ASP A 122 2.80 -5.12 -27.81
C ASP A 122 3.68 -6.16 -27.09
N GLU A 123 3.32 -6.54 -25.86
CA GLU A 123 4.15 -7.35 -24.96
C GLU A 123 3.28 -8.33 -24.14
N PRO A 124 2.72 -9.39 -24.77
CA PRO A 124 1.73 -10.26 -24.14
C PRO A 124 2.27 -10.96 -22.88
N ASN A 125 3.56 -11.30 -22.86
CA ASN A 125 4.20 -11.89 -21.67
C ASN A 125 4.25 -10.91 -20.50
N LEU A 126 4.48 -9.62 -20.76
CA LEU A 126 4.44 -8.57 -19.74
C LEU A 126 2.99 -8.38 -19.25
N SER A 127 2.02 -8.30 -20.15
CA SER A 127 0.60 -8.21 -19.79
C SER A 127 0.16 -9.36 -18.87
N VAL A 128 0.52 -10.60 -19.19
CA VAL A 128 0.25 -11.78 -18.33
C VAL A 128 0.90 -11.64 -16.95
N ALA A 129 2.15 -11.19 -16.88
CA ALA A 129 2.84 -10.97 -15.60
C ALA A 129 2.17 -9.87 -14.76
N LEU A 130 1.69 -8.80 -15.40
CA LEU A 130 0.96 -7.70 -14.77
C LEU A 130 -0.38 -8.17 -14.19
N LEU A 131 -1.16 -8.94 -14.95
CA LEU A 131 -2.41 -9.55 -14.48
C LEU A 131 -2.18 -10.50 -13.30
N ALA A 132 -1.08 -11.27 -13.32
CA ALA A 132 -0.71 -12.10 -12.19
C ALA A 132 -0.38 -11.26 -10.95
N GLY A 133 0.30 -10.12 -11.11
CA GLY A 133 0.54 -9.14 -10.05
C GLY A 133 -0.76 -8.54 -9.50
N ALA A 134 -1.68 -8.14 -10.37
CA ALA A 134 -3.00 -7.63 -9.99
C ALA A 134 -3.79 -8.68 -9.19
N ALA A 135 -3.81 -9.94 -9.63
CA ALA A 135 -4.45 -11.03 -8.92
C ALA A 135 -3.86 -11.25 -7.50
N ILE A 136 -2.56 -11.06 -7.33
CA ILE A 136 -1.91 -11.07 -6.01
C ILE A 136 -2.42 -9.90 -5.15
N ALA A 137 -2.54 -8.69 -5.72
CA ALA A 137 -3.11 -7.53 -5.03
C ALA A 137 -4.54 -7.83 -4.54
N THR A 138 -5.41 -8.32 -5.44
CA THR A 138 -6.80 -8.72 -5.12
C THR A 138 -6.84 -9.76 -4.00
N LYS A 139 -5.96 -10.77 -4.02
CA LYS A 139 -5.84 -11.76 -2.95
C LYS A 139 -5.53 -11.13 -1.60
N TYR A 140 -4.66 -10.12 -1.54
CA TYR A 140 -4.35 -9.40 -0.30
C TYR A 140 -5.46 -8.45 0.12
N ILE A 141 -6.20 -7.83 -0.81
CA ILE A 141 -7.43 -7.07 -0.52
C ILE A 141 -8.43 -7.98 0.18
N SER A 142 -8.73 -9.17 -0.37
CA SER A 142 -9.67 -10.12 0.23
C SER A 142 -9.24 -10.56 1.64
N LYS A 143 -7.94 -10.79 1.85
CA LYS A 143 -7.41 -11.08 3.20
C LYS A 143 -7.54 -9.89 4.16
N ALA A 144 -7.27 -8.68 3.69
CA ALA A 144 -7.38 -7.46 4.49
C ALA A 144 -8.85 -7.18 4.85
N LEU A 145 -9.78 -7.39 3.91
CA LEU A 145 -11.21 -7.29 4.14
C LEU A 145 -11.70 -8.36 5.10
N PHE A 146 -11.16 -9.58 5.08
CA PHE A 146 -11.54 -10.60 6.08
C PHE A 146 -11.22 -10.15 7.52
N GLY A 147 -10.14 -9.37 7.71
CA GLY A 147 -9.80 -8.80 9.02
C GLY A 147 -10.61 -7.55 9.37
N ASP A 148 -11.00 -7.41 10.64
CA ASP A 148 -11.71 -6.19 11.09
C ASP A 148 -10.78 -4.98 11.15
N TYR A 149 -9.50 -5.17 11.49
CA TYR A 149 -8.57 -4.07 11.76
C TYR A 149 -8.13 -3.29 10.51
N PRO A 150 -7.77 -3.92 9.37
CA PRO A 150 -7.47 -3.17 8.16
C PRO A 150 -8.67 -2.37 7.66
N LEU A 151 -9.87 -2.97 7.70
CA LEU A 151 -11.11 -2.31 7.32
C LEU A 151 -11.40 -1.11 8.23
N LEU A 152 -11.36 -1.31 9.54
CA LEU A 152 -11.59 -0.25 10.50
C LEU A 152 -10.51 0.84 10.43
N GLY A 153 -9.24 0.47 10.26
CA GLY A 153 -8.14 1.41 10.09
C GLY A 153 -8.38 2.32 8.89
N ALA A 154 -8.82 1.77 7.76
CA ALA A 154 -9.16 2.55 6.58
C ALA A 154 -10.36 3.49 6.84
N VAL A 155 -11.43 2.99 7.47
CA VAL A 155 -12.62 3.79 7.81
C VAL A 155 -12.31 4.93 8.78
N LEU A 156 -11.38 4.72 9.72
CA LEU A 156 -10.92 5.73 10.67
C LEU A 156 -9.97 6.76 10.07
N HIS A 157 -9.57 6.61 8.80
CA HIS A 157 -8.77 7.62 8.13
C HIS A 157 -9.66 8.78 7.65
N PRO A 158 -9.39 10.04 8.02
CA PRO A 158 -10.24 11.19 7.70
C PRO A 158 -10.43 11.44 6.19
N ALA A 159 -9.43 11.09 5.38
CA ALA A 159 -9.52 11.19 3.92
C ALA A 159 -10.23 10.01 3.24
N VAL A 160 -10.27 8.82 3.86
CA VAL A 160 -10.82 7.59 3.23
C VAL A 160 -12.29 7.43 3.59
N ARG A 161 -12.55 7.32 4.90
CA ARG A 161 -13.87 7.13 5.50
C ARG A 161 -14.72 6.07 4.80
N LEU A 162 -16.04 6.20 4.90
CA LEU A 162 -17.01 5.33 4.25
C LEU A 162 -17.13 5.62 2.75
N SER A 163 -16.82 6.85 2.33
CA SER A 163 -16.92 7.26 0.92
C SER A 163 -16.08 6.36 0.02
N PHE A 164 -14.86 6.00 0.45
CA PHE A 164 -13.97 5.14 -0.32
C PHE A 164 -14.60 3.78 -0.67
N PHE A 165 -15.38 3.20 0.25
CA PHE A 165 -16.04 1.91 0.06
C PHE A 165 -17.39 1.99 -0.65
N LYS A 166 -17.86 3.20 -0.97
CA LYS A 166 -19.10 3.41 -1.74
C LYS A 166 -18.85 3.52 -3.25
N SER A 167 -17.60 3.53 -3.70
CA SER A 167 -17.30 3.53 -5.14
C SER A 167 -17.69 2.19 -5.78
N SER A 168 -17.90 2.19 -7.10
CA SER A 168 -18.23 1.01 -7.91
C SER A 168 -17.18 -0.11 -7.82
N GLN A 169 -15.99 0.19 -7.31
CA GLN A 169 -14.87 -0.73 -7.21
C GLN A 169 -14.92 -1.65 -5.97
N TRP A 170 -15.91 -1.46 -5.09
CA TRP A 170 -16.11 -2.25 -3.88
C TRP A 170 -17.49 -2.90 -3.86
N ASP A 171 -17.57 -4.07 -3.23
CA ASP A 171 -18.86 -4.68 -2.92
C ASP A 171 -19.63 -3.81 -1.89
N PRO A 172 -20.92 -3.47 -2.11
CA PRO A 172 -21.69 -2.61 -1.21
C PRO A 172 -21.74 -3.10 0.24
N SER A 173 -21.63 -4.42 0.47
CA SER A 173 -21.58 -5.01 1.81
C SER A 173 -20.34 -4.59 2.60
N VAL A 174 -19.24 -4.21 1.94
CA VAL A 174 -18.01 -3.73 2.59
C VAL A 174 -18.28 -2.43 3.33
N ALA A 175 -18.97 -1.47 2.71
CA ALA A 175 -19.34 -0.22 3.34
C ALA A 175 -20.30 -0.46 4.54
N VAL A 176 -21.29 -1.33 4.37
CA VAL A 176 -22.22 -1.69 5.46
C VAL A 176 -21.45 -2.27 6.65
N ARG A 177 -20.57 -3.25 6.40
CA ARG A 177 -19.76 -3.88 7.44
C ARG A 177 -18.81 -2.88 8.11
N ALA A 178 -18.15 -2.02 7.34
CA ALA A 178 -17.30 -0.95 7.85
C ALA A 178 -18.03 -0.04 8.84
N LYS A 179 -19.24 0.43 8.47
CA LYS A 179 -20.07 1.25 9.36
C LYS A 179 -20.47 0.47 10.63
N MET A 180 -20.92 -0.78 10.48
CA MET A 180 -21.30 -1.62 11.61
C MET A 180 -20.16 -1.85 12.60
N LEU A 181 -18.94 -2.12 12.10
CA LEU A 181 -17.75 -2.31 12.95
C LEU A 181 -17.43 -1.05 13.75
N LEU A 182 -17.49 0.13 13.11
CA LEU A 182 -17.25 1.39 13.81
C LEU A 182 -18.30 1.64 14.90
N VAL A 183 -19.60 1.47 14.58
CA VAL A 183 -20.70 1.60 15.56
C VAL A 183 -20.50 0.63 16.74
N ALA A 184 -20.12 -0.62 16.47
CA ALA A 184 -19.88 -1.61 17.51
C ALA A 184 -18.74 -1.21 18.46
N ILE A 185 -17.66 -0.64 17.92
CA ILE A 185 -16.51 -0.17 18.70
C ILE A 185 -16.89 1.07 19.50
N VAL A 186 -17.60 2.03 18.90
CA VAL A 186 -18.10 3.22 19.61
C VAL A 186 -18.93 2.80 20.82
N LYS A 187 -19.90 1.90 20.61
CA LYS A 187 -20.73 1.35 21.71
C LYS A 187 -19.93 0.59 22.76
N LYS A 188 -18.87 -0.14 22.37
CA LYS A 188 -18.06 -0.93 23.30
C LYS A 188 -17.27 -0.05 24.26
N TYR A 189 -16.64 1.00 23.75
CA TYR A 189 -15.77 1.87 24.54
C TYR A 189 -16.53 3.01 25.22
N ALA A 190 -17.67 3.46 24.69
CA ALA A 190 -18.56 4.38 25.40
C ALA A 190 -19.05 3.80 26.75
N LYS A 191 -19.15 2.47 26.86
CA LYS A 191 -19.47 1.78 28.12
C LYS A 191 -18.30 1.70 29.09
N ALA A 192 -17.06 1.82 28.61
CA ALA A 192 -15.85 1.71 29.42
C ALA A 192 -15.40 3.07 30.01
N ASP A 193 -15.73 4.19 29.35
CA ASP A 193 -15.34 5.56 29.72
C ASP A 193 -16.16 6.16 30.90
N ARG A 194 -16.54 5.37 31.91
CA ARG A 194 -17.02 5.92 33.20
C ARG A 194 -15.89 6.38 34.13
N HIS A 195 -14.67 6.56 33.61
CA HIS A 195 -13.55 7.14 34.37
C HIS A 195 -13.24 8.58 33.91
N PRO A 196 -12.94 9.51 34.83
CA PRO A 196 -12.80 10.93 34.52
C PRO A 196 -11.58 11.19 33.63
N ALA A 197 -11.80 11.99 32.58
CA ALA A 197 -10.79 12.33 31.58
C ALA A 197 -9.64 13.19 32.17
N PRO A 198 -8.38 12.93 31.83
CA PRO A 198 -7.30 13.86 32.09
C PRO A 198 -7.38 15.03 31.08
N SER A 199 -7.45 16.25 31.62
CA SER A 199 -7.26 17.49 30.85
C SER A 199 -5.78 17.72 30.57
N ASN A 200 -5.41 17.94 29.31
CA ASN A 200 -4.48 19.01 28.89
C ASN A 200 -4.18 18.89 27.38
N VAL A 201 -4.44 19.99 26.65
CA VAL A 201 -4.05 20.16 25.24
C VAL A 201 -2.98 21.24 25.18
N ALA A 202 -1.77 20.87 24.78
CA ALA A 202 -0.79 21.79 24.22
C ALA A 202 -0.77 21.58 22.71
N SER A 203 -1.13 22.62 21.96
CA SER A 203 -1.06 22.63 20.49
C SER A 203 0.40 22.76 20.04
N ALA A 204 0.90 21.75 19.34
CA ALA A 204 2.12 21.86 18.54
C ALA A 204 1.71 22.04 17.08
N GLY A 205 1.94 23.24 16.53
CA GLY A 205 1.78 23.51 15.11
C GLY A 205 2.79 22.69 14.30
N SER A 206 2.32 21.99 13.27
CA SER A 206 3.18 21.39 12.27
C SER A 206 3.17 22.30 11.03
N GLY A 207 4.36 22.78 10.67
CA GLY A 207 4.57 23.61 9.49
C GLY A 207 4.31 22.79 8.23
N GLN A 208 3.49 23.35 7.35
CA GLN A 208 3.30 22.85 6.00
C GLN A 208 4.54 23.19 5.16
N ASN A 209 5.35 22.17 4.88
CA ASN A 209 6.14 22.14 3.67
C ASN A 209 5.43 21.20 2.70
N THR A 210 5.01 21.71 1.55
CA THR A 210 4.53 20.93 0.41
C THR A 210 5.71 20.28 -0.31
N PRO A 211 5.69 18.96 -0.47
CA PRO A 211 6.21 18.37 -1.71
C PRO A 211 5.28 17.28 -2.27
N ALA A 212 5.38 17.08 -3.59
CA ALA A 212 4.95 15.92 -4.40
C ALA A 212 3.69 15.13 -3.96
N THR A 213 2.69 15.04 -4.84
CA THR A 213 1.46 14.24 -4.68
C THR A 213 1.72 12.91 -3.99
N SER A 214 1.20 12.73 -2.77
CA SER A 214 1.46 11.54 -1.97
C SER A 214 0.88 10.31 -2.67
N VAL A 215 1.54 9.14 -2.55
CA VAL A 215 1.03 7.85 -3.08
C VAL A 215 -0.36 7.55 -2.55
N PHE A 216 -0.59 7.95 -1.31
CA PHE A 216 -1.89 7.82 -0.67
C PHE A 216 -2.94 8.75 -1.30
N ALA A 217 -2.56 9.98 -1.65
CA ALA A 217 -3.44 10.88 -2.38
C ALA A 217 -3.79 10.34 -3.77
N MET A 218 -2.85 9.67 -4.46
CA MET A 218 -3.13 8.97 -5.71
C MET A 218 -4.15 7.83 -5.50
N ALA A 219 -4.00 7.04 -4.44
CA ALA A 219 -4.97 5.99 -4.09
C ALA A 219 -6.36 6.57 -3.82
N MET A 220 -6.44 7.75 -3.22
CA MET A 220 -7.69 8.45 -2.97
C MET A 220 -8.30 9.09 -4.23
N ALA A 221 -7.46 9.51 -5.18
CA ALA A 221 -7.90 10.09 -6.45
C ALA A 221 -8.59 9.07 -7.38
N LEU A 222 -8.40 7.76 -7.15
CA LEU A 222 -9.13 6.69 -7.86
C LEU A 222 -10.64 6.66 -7.57
N GLN A 223 -11.11 7.51 -6.67
CA GLN A 223 -12.49 7.57 -6.26
C GLN A 223 -13.28 8.54 -7.14
N ASP A 224 -14.32 8.06 -7.83
CA ASP A 224 -15.31 8.94 -8.46
C ASP A 224 -15.88 9.87 -7.38
N GLN A 225 -15.73 11.19 -7.56
CA GLN A 225 -16.22 12.17 -6.61
C GLN A 225 -17.76 12.17 -6.61
N ALA A 226 -18.35 11.27 -5.82
CA ALA A 226 -19.72 11.41 -5.40
C ALA A 226 -19.82 12.72 -4.57
N ALA A 227 -20.71 13.60 -5.01
CA ALA A 227 -20.88 14.97 -4.52
C ALA A 227 -20.74 15.08 -2.99
N THR A 228 -19.77 15.88 -2.56
CA THR A 228 -19.48 16.13 -1.14
C THR A 228 -20.52 17.12 -0.58
N THR A 229 -21.64 16.62 -0.07
CA THR A 229 -22.60 17.44 0.68
C THR A 229 -22.08 17.69 2.09
N LYS A 230 -21.59 18.91 2.34
CA LYS A 230 -21.27 19.37 3.70
C LYS A 230 -22.54 19.33 4.54
N THR A 231 -22.50 18.55 5.61
CA THR A 231 -23.62 18.46 6.55
C THR A 231 -23.29 19.33 7.76
N THR A 232 -24.10 20.34 8.04
CA THR A 232 -24.02 21.11 9.30
C THR A 232 -24.39 20.20 10.48
N ALA A 233 -23.67 20.35 11.59
CA ALA A 233 -23.95 19.63 12.83
C ALA A 233 -25.33 20.05 13.34
N GLY A 234 -26.33 19.20 13.09
CA GLY A 234 -27.65 19.32 13.69
C GLY A 234 -27.65 18.63 15.05
N ASP A 235 -28.37 19.22 16.00
CA ASP A 235 -28.58 18.68 17.34
C ASP A 235 -29.25 17.30 17.24
N GLY A 236 -28.59 16.23 17.70
CA GLY A 236 -29.14 14.86 17.75
C GLY A 236 -28.63 13.83 16.74
N LYS A 237 -27.58 14.09 15.95
CA LYS A 237 -26.95 13.05 15.10
C LYS A 237 -25.98 12.17 15.91
N ASP A 238 -26.02 10.87 15.66
CA ASP A 238 -25.06 9.91 16.22
C ASP A 238 -23.62 10.31 15.84
N GLU A 239 -22.66 10.09 16.74
CA GLU A 239 -21.26 10.50 16.59
C GLU A 239 -20.66 9.91 15.31
N VAL A 240 -21.04 8.68 14.98
CA VAL A 240 -20.62 7.97 13.76
C VAL A 240 -21.16 8.67 12.50
N ASP A 241 -22.40 9.13 12.53
CA ASP A 241 -22.99 9.84 11.39
C ASP A 241 -22.40 11.25 11.25
N LEU A 242 -22.04 11.91 12.35
CA LEU A 242 -21.30 13.18 12.35
C LEU A 242 -19.90 12.99 11.72
N TYR A 243 -19.19 11.92 12.09
CA TYR A 243 -17.88 11.60 11.51
C TYR A 243 -17.97 11.39 9.99
N PHE A 244 -18.97 10.63 9.53
CA PHE A 244 -19.18 10.41 8.09
C PHE A 244 -19.79 11.63 7.36
N GLY A 245 -20.35 12.60 8.08
CA GLY A 245 -20.92 13.85 7.55
C GLY A 245 -19.89 14.88 7.08
N ASN A 246 -18.59 14.58 7.18
CA ASN A 246 -17.48 15.41 6.71
C ASN A 246 -17.39 16.80 7.36
N ILE A 247 -17.64 16.87 8.67
CA ILE A 247 -17.67 18.13 9.44
C ILE A 247 -16.31 18.83 9.47
N SER A 248 -15.22 18.06 9.37
CA SER A 248 -13.86 18.58 9.20
C SER A 248 -13.24 17.89 7.97
N PRO A 249 -13.28 18.56 6.80
CA PRO A 249 -12.71 18.04 5.57
C PRO A 249 -11.19 18.06 5.64
N VAL A 250 -10.58 17.07 5.00
CA VAL A 250 -9.15 16.86 4.99
C VAL A 250 -8.68 16.73 3.55
N THR A 251 -7.52 17.29 3.25
CA THR A 251 -6.92 17.15 1.91
C THR A 251 -6.49 15.70 1.66
N PRO A 252 -6.53 15.21 0.41
CA PRO A 252 -6.07 13.86 0.08
C PRO A 252 -4.61 13.56 0.48
N ASP A 253 -3.75 14.58 0.50
CA ASP A 253 -2.33 14.48 0.91
C ASP A 253 -2.11 14.43 2.43
N PHE A 254 -3.18 14.29 3.21
CA PHE A 254 -3.08 14.29 4.65
C PHE A 254 -2.51 12.98 5.20
N ASP A 255 -1.32 13.07 5.81
CA ASP A 255 -0.51 11.93 6.24
C ASP A 255 -0.49 11.69 7.77
N ASP A 256 -1.20 12.49 8.56
CA ASP A 256 -1.23 12.36 10.04
C ASP A 256 -2.65 12.12 10.61
N PRO A 257 -3.26 10.94 10.34
CA PRO A 257 -4.59 10.60 10.88
C PRO A 257 -4.67 10.77 12.40
N LEU A 258 -3.59 10.53 13.14
CA LEU A 258 -3.58 10.69 14.61
C LEU A 258 -3.66 12.15 15.04
N GLY A 259 -2.88 13.02 14.40
CA GLY A 259 -2.96 14.47 14.63
C GLY A 259 -4.37 15.00 14.37
N TRP A 260 -5.02 14.54 13.30
CA TRP A 260 -6.41 14.94 13.01
C TRP A 260 -7.36 14.54 14.12
N TRP A 261 -7.29 13.29 14.60
CA TRP A 261 -8.14 12.81 15.68
C TRP A 261 -7.92 13.58 16.99
N LYS A 262 -6.67 13.99 17.29
CA LYS A 262 -6.35 14.81 18.47
C LYS A 262 -6.97 16.20 18.43
N VAL A 263 -6.97 16.85 17.26
CA VAL A 263 -7.55 18.20 17.10
C VAL A 263 -9.08 18.14 16.97
N SER A 264 -9.58 17.15 16.23
CA SER A 264 -11.01 16.99 15.98
C SER A 264 -11.75 16.41 17.17
N PHE A 265 -11.02 16.00 18.21
CA PHE A 265 -11.55 15.48 19.46
C PHE A 265 -12.62 16.38 20.08
N ALA A 266 -12.49 17.70 19.99
CA ALA A 266 -13.47 18.64 20.52
C ALA A 266 -14.88 18.49 19.91
N PHE A 267 -14.99 17.86 18.73
CA PHE A 267 -16.27 17.63 18.04
C PHE A 267 -16.90 16.27 18.33
N PHE A 268 -16.17 15.36 18.98
CA PHE A 268 -16.61 13.99 19.22
C PHE A 268 -16.68 13.74 20.72
N ALA A 269 -17.89 13.51 21.24
CA ALA A 269 -18.14 13.43 22.67
C ALA A 269 -17.46 12.23 23.36
N SER A 270 -17.04 11.21 22.61
CA SER A 270 -16.41 10.02 23.15
C SER A 270 -14.89 9.97 22.88
N ASN A 271 -14.08 9.81 23.95
CA ASN A 271 -12.66 9.43 23.89
C ASN A 271 -12.42 8.06 23.23
N THR A 272 -13.49 7.39 22.85
CA THR A 272 -13.56 6.01 22.40
C THR A 272 -12.71 5.73 21.16
N VAL A 273 -12.79 6.57 20.14
CA VAL A 273 -12.06 6.33 18.88
C VAL A 273 -10.55 6.50 19.10
N LEU A 274 -10.14 7.54 19.83
CA LEU A 274 -8.74 7.77 20.16
C LEU A 274 -8.19 6.66 21.06
N ASN A 275 -8.93 6.24 22.09
CA ASN A 275 -8.59 5.14 22.98
C ASN A 275 -8.41 3.83 22.21
N PHE A 276 -9.27 3.55 21.24
CA PHE A 276 -9.12 2.40 20.36
C PHE A 276 -7.83 2.50 19.53
N ILE A 277 -7.61 3.64 18.86
CA ILE A 277 -6.45 3.85 18.01
C ILE A 277 -5.15 3.80 18.82
N GLU A 278 -5.11 4.37 20.02
CA GLU A 278 -3.94 4.35 20.90
C GLU A 278 -3.69 2.97 21.52
N ALA A 279 -4.72 2.30 22.03
CA ALA A 279 -4.59 0.96 22.60
C ALA A 279 -4.11 -0.03 21.54
N LYS A 280 -4.58 0.12 20.30
CA LYS A 280 -4.25 -0.80 19.21
C LYS A 280 -2.99 -0.38 18.46
N SER A 281 -2.65 0.90 18.30
CA SER A 281 -1.40 1.31 17.65
C SER A 281 -0.16 0.79 18.38
N ARG A 282 -0.22 0.69 19.72
CA ARG A 282 0.82 0.05 20.54
C ARG A 282 0.98 -1.44 20.26
N HIS A 283 -0.11 -2.13 19.92
CA HIS A 283 -0.11 -3.55 19.52
C HIS A 283 0.12 -3.77 18.02
N PHE A 284 -0.12 -2.77 17.19
CA PHE A 284 0.08 -2.78 15.73
C PHE A 284 1.46 -2.26 15.30
N LYS A 285 2.45 -2.25 16.20
CA LYS A 285 3.85 -2.37 15.74
C LYS A 285 3.94 -3.70 15.00
N ILE A 286 3.72 -3.64 13.70
CA ILE A 286 3.95 -4.73 12.77
C ILE A 286 5.43 -5.08 12.96
N HIS A 287 5.71 -6.11 13.76
CA HIS A 287 6.93 -6.86 13.59
C HIS A 287 6.90 -7.29 12.13
N GLY A 288 7.73 -6.62 11.32
CA GLY A 288 7.65 -6.58 9.85
C GLY A 288 7.07 -7.86 9.29
N ALA A 289 5.92 -7.74 8.63
CA ALA A 289 5.06 -8.81 8.14
C ALA A 289 5.84 -10.09 7.80
N CYS A 290 6.00 -10.96 8.79
CA CYS A 290 6.53 -12.28 8.59
C CYS A 290 5.37 -13.09 8.00
N CYS A 291 5.13 -12.94 6.69
CA CYS A 291 4.19 -13.74 5.93
C CYS A 291 4.71 -15.18 5.73
N THR A 292 5.23 -15.79 6.80
CA THR A 292 5.48 -17.23 6.89
C THR A 292 4.54 -17.79 7.95
N GLY A 293 3.32 -18.14 7.54
CA GLY A 293 2.51 -19.28 8.04
C GLY A 293 2.13 -19.45 9.52
N TYR A 294 2.75 -18.80 10.51
CA TYR A 294 2.70 -19.32 11.89
C TYR A 294 2.24 -18.36 12.99
N SER A 295 1.88 -17.10 12.73
CA SER A 295 1.50 -16.15 13.79
C SER A 295 0.08 -15.57 13.70
N CYS A 296 -0.88 -16.34 13.19
CA CYS A 296 -2.30 -15.98 13.32
C CYS A 296 -2.96 -16.57 14.60
N ASN A 297 -2.33 -17.56 15.23
CA ASN A 297 -2.94 -18.30 16.36
C ASN A 297 -2.83 -17.60 17.74
N SER A 298 -1.98 -16.58 17.89
CA SER A 298 -1.87 -15.85 19.16
C SER A 298 -3.05 -14.87 19.39
N TRP A 299 -3.66 -14.36 18.31
CA TRP A 299 -4.69 -13.32 18.37
C TRP A 299 -6.10 -13.83 18.71
N ARG A 300 -6.35 -15.15 18.57
CA ARG A 300 -7.65 -15.76 18.92
C ARG A 300 -7.90 -15.90 20.43
N LYS A 301 -6.87 -15.82 21.27
CA LYS A 301 -7.00 -16.08 22.72
C LYS A 301 -7.49 -14.89 23.56
N HIS A 302 -7.72 -13.71 22.97
CA HIS A 302 -8.22 -12.54 23.69
C HIS A 302 -9.61 -12.07 23.24
N PHE A 303 -10.30 -12.84 22.39
CA PHE A 303 -11.61 -12.48 21.86
C PHE A 303 -12.56 -13.67 21.71
N ARG A 304 -12.56 -14.57 22.69
CA ARG A 304 -13.73 -15.38 23.05
C ARG A 304 -14.10 -15.09 24.49
#